data_AF-A0A524GUI5-F1
#
_entry.id   AF-A0A524GUI5-F1
#
_cell.length_a   1.000
_cell.length_b   1.000
_cell.length_c   1.000
_cell.angle_alpha   90.00
_cell.angle_beta   90.00
_cell.angle_gamma   90.00
#
_symmetry.space_group_name_H-M   'P 1'
#
loop_
_entity.id
_entity.type
_entity.pdbx_description
1 polymer ?
#
loop_
_entity_poly.entity_id
_entity_poly.type
_entity_poly.pdbx_seq_one_letter_code
_entity_poly.pdbx_strand_id
1 'polypeptide(L)'
;MASDGSKDGTRSGRTDCIFRSSIRGYTVLDESNLIIEGSGRRNYHVALRRRAYGISSSWGITFDSPTGQVCAGFSEVVFDGHLDGESIPIASIRELSPEDHEDLLIKFGKKKPEIEQTPAPAEVKGAEVEELDTADTDDSSGN
;
A
#
# COMPACT_ATOMS: atom_id res chain seq x y z
N MET A 1 -8.10 -38.38 -11.22
CA MET A 1 -8.65 -37.54 -10.13
C MET A 1 -7.84 -37.83 -8.87
N ALA A 2 -7.02 -36.87 -8.43
CA ALA A 2 -6.60 -36.62 -7.06
C ALA A 2 -5.67 -35.41 -7.08
N SER A 3 -6.21 -34.27 -6.70
CA SER A 3 -5.49 -33.07 -6.26
C SER A 3 -4.72 -33.39 -4.97
N ASP A 4 -3.54 -32.83 -4.76
CA ASP A 4 -3.23 -32.00 -3.57
C ASP A 4 -1.75 -31.59 -3.49
N GLY A 5 -1.53 -30.38 -2.96
CA GLY A 5 -0.25 -29.98 -2.39
C GLY A 5 0.58 -28.96 -3.17
N SER A 6 0.02 -27.76 -3.39
CA SER A 6 0.82 -26.54 -3.57
C SER A 6 1.84 -26.44 -2.44
N LYS A 7 3.11 -26.67 -2.75
CA LYS A 7 4.23 -26.29 -1.89
C LYS A 7 4.38 -24.78 -1.99
N ASP A 8 3.53 -24.05 -1.29
CA ASP A 8 3.89 -22.70 -0.83
C ASP A 8 4.98 -22.87 0.22
N GLY A 9 6.20 -23.02 -0.27
CA GLY A 9 7.40 -22.88 0.52
C GLY A 9 7.41 -21.45 1.04
N THR A 10 6.93 -21.28 2.27
CA THR A 10 7.13 -20.11 3.11
C THR A 10 8.62 -19.74 3.09
N ARG A 11 9.02 -18.87 2.15
CA ARG A 11 10.38 -18.28 2.04
C ARG A 11 10.58 -17.16 3.08
N SER A 12 9.91 -17.24 4.23
CA SER A 12 9.86 -16.17 5.25
C SER A 12 11.14 -16.04 6.09
N GLY A 13 12.31 -16.17 5.47
CA GLY A 13 13.59 -15.99 6.17
C GLY A 13 14.83 -15.89 5.28
N ARG A 14 14.71 -16.02 3.96
CA ARG A 14 15.80 -15.67 3.05
C ARG A 14 15.54 -14.28 2.53
N THR A 15 16.33 -13.32 3.00
CA THR A 15 16.33 -11.98 2.45
C THR A 15 16.88 -12.04 1.03
N ASP A 16 16.03 -11.68 0.08
CA ASP A 16 16.43 -11.66 -1.32
C ASP A 16 17.39 -10.49 -1.57
N CYS A 17 18.30 -10.66 -2.52
CA CYS A 17 19.26 -9.64 -2.93
C CYS A 17 18.99 -9.25 -4.39
N ILE A 18 19.08 -7.96 -4.70
CA ILE A 18 18.80 -7.41 -6.02
C ILE A 18 20.09 -6.85 -6.60
N PHE A 19 20.47 -7.23 -7.81
CA PHE A 19 21.61 -6.60 -8.47
C PHE A 19 21.30 -5.14 -8.77
N ARG A 20 22.18 -4.21 -8.37
CA ARG A 20 21.99 -2.78 -8.62
C ARG A 20 21.86 -2.48 -10.12
N SER A 21 22.57 -3.22 -10.96
CA SER A 21 22.48 -3.15 -12.43
C SER A 21 21.16 -3.66 -13.02
N SER A 22 20.40 -4.45 -12.25
CA SER A 22 19.09 -4.97 -12.68
C SER A 22 17.93 -4.01 -12.38
N ILE A 23 18.16 -3.02 -11.52
CA ILE A 23 17.14 -2.05 -11.11
C ILE A 23 16.79 -1.15 -12.29
N ARG A 24 15.51 -1.07 -12.62
CA ARG A 24 14.96 -0.26 -13.71
C ARG A 24 14.19 0.95 -13.19
N GLY A 25 13.63 0.84 -12.00
CA GLY A 25 12.86 1.89 -11.38
C GLY A 25 12.52 1.53 -9.94
N TYR A 26 11.84 2.46 -9.29
CA TYR A 26 11.30 2.27 -7.96
C TYR A 26 9.97 3.01 -7.83
N THR A 27 9.10 2.49 -6.98
CA THR A 27 7.85 3.15 -6.58
C THR A 27 7.84 3.29 -5.05
N VAL A 28 7.80 4.53 -4.57
CA VAL A 28 7.67 4.82 -3.13
C VAL A 28 6.23 4.59 -2.71
N LEU A 29 6.00 3.65 -1.79
CA LEU A 29 4.68 3.36 -1.24
C LEU A 29 4.36 4.33 -0.09
N ASP A 30 5.27 4.42 0.88
CA ASP A 30 5.24 5.35 2.01
C ASP A 30 6.67 5.69 2.48
N GLU A 31 6.82 6.23 3.70
CA GLU A 31 8.12 6.60 4.29
C GLU A 31 8.99 5.40 4.69
N SER A 32 8.49 4.16 4.65
CA SER A 32 9.24 2.97 5.08
C SER A 32 9.18 1.82 4.08
N ASN A 33 8.39 1.93 3.02
CA ASN A 33 8.10 0.88 2.07
C ASN A 33 8.24 1.41 0.66
N LEU A 34 8.93 0.63 -0.16
CA LEU A 34 9.13 0.89 -1.57
C LEU A 34 9.07 -0.42 -2.35
N ILE A 35 8.73 -0.29 -3.63
CA ILE A 35 8.81 -1.37 -4.61
C ILE A 35 10.00 -1.06 -5.50
N ILE A 36 10.88 -2.03 -5.68
CA ILE A 36 11.97 -1.98 -6.66
C ILE A 36 11.57 -2.81 -7.88
N GLU A 37 11.65 -2.20 -9.05
CA GLU A 37 11.43 -2.86 -10.32
C GLU A 37 12.77 -3.38 -10.85
N GLY A 38 12.91 -4.71 -10.87
CA GLY A 38 14.09 -5.39 -11.37
C GLY A 38 13.94 -5.87 -12.82
N SER A 39 15.03 -6.38 -13.38
CA SER A 39 15.03 -6.99 -14.71
C SER A 39 14.13 -8.22 -14.76
N GLY A 40 13.52 -8.48 -15.92
CA GLY A 40 12.71 -9.69 -16.14
C GLY A 40 11.33 -9.65 -15.48
N ARG A 41 10.74 -8.45 -15.33
CA ARG A 41 9.41 -8.23 -14.72
C ARG A 41 9.32 -8.72 -13.26
N ARG A 42 10.43 -8.65 -12.55
CA ARG A 42 10.50 -9.00 -11.12
C ARG A 42 10.33 -7.73 -10.31
N ASN A 43 9.39 -7.75 -9.38
CA ASN A 43 9.18 -6.66 -8.44
C ASN A 43 9.61 -7.13 -7.06
N TYR A 44 10.17 -6.23 -6.27
CA TYR A 44 10.61 -6.55 -4.92
C TYR A 44 10.04 -5.53 -3.95
N HIS A 45 9.44 -6.00 -2.87
CA HIS A 45 9.07 -5.14 -1.75
C HIS A 45 10.29 -4.98 -0.84
N VAL A 46 10.61 -3.71 -0.59
CA VAL A 46 11.73 -3.32 0.26
C VAL A 46 11.17 -2.51 1.42
N ALA A 47 11.46 -2.98 2.63
CA ALA A 47 11.12 -2.28 3.86
C ALA A 47 12.38 -1.68 4.48
N LEU A 48 12.29 -0.43 4.89
CA LEU A 48 13.36 0.33 5.53
C LEU A 48 13.34 0.10 7.05
N ARG A 49 14.52 0.19 7.66
CA ARG A 49 14.68 0.01 9.12
C ARG A 49 14.14 1.17 9.93
N ARG A 50 14.02 2.34 9.31
CA ARG A 50 13.49 3.58 9.90
C ARG A 50 12.65 4.30 8.85
N ARG A 51 11.85 5.27 9.31
CA ARG A 51 11.11 6.16 8.41
C ARG A 51 12.09 7.11 7.72
N ALA A 52 12.01 7.14 6.40
CA ALA A 52 12.69 8.05 5.51
C ALA A 52 11.77 9.26 5.27
N TYR A 53 11.80 10.21 6.19
CA TYR A 53 10.93 11.38 6.13
C TYR A 53 11.20 12.18 4.85
N GLY A 54 10.16 12.50 4.09
CA GLY A 54 10.30 13.26 2.84
C GLY A 54 10.85 12.46 1.65
N ILE A 55 11.03 11.14 1.77
CA ILE A 55 11.45 10.29 0.64
C ILE A 55 10.48 10.36 -0.55
N SER A 56 9.19 10.57 -0.28
CA SER A 56 8.15 10.74 -1.31
C SER A 56 8.25 12.06 -2.06
N SER A 57 8.89 13.08 -1.47
CA SER A 57 9.13 14.40 -2.08
C SER A 57 10.55 14.54 -2.64
N SER A 58 11.39 13.52 -2.50
CA SER A 58 12.76 13.56 -2.98
C SER A 58 12.80 13.55 -4.51
N TRP A 59 13.78 14.26 -5.08
CA TRP A 59 13.96 14.35 -6.53
C TRP A 59 14.56 13.05 -7.12
N GLY A 60 15.15 12.21 -6.27
CA GLY A 60 15.76 10.95 -6.68
C GLY A 60 16.12 10.08 -5.49
N ILE A 61 16.12 8.77 -5.72
CA ILE A 61 16.57 7.78 -4.74
C ILE A 61 17.65 6.93 -5.39
N THR A 62 18.73 6.70 -4.64
CA THR A 62 19.83 5.82 -5.02
C THR A 62 19.96 4.70 -4.00
N PHE A 63 20.43 3.55 -4.45
CA PHE A 63 20.77 2.42 -3.58
C PHE A 63 22.28 2.34 -3.45
N ASP A 64 22.76 2.43 -2.21
CA ASP A 64 24.16 2.22 -1.89
C ASP A 64 24.37 0.80 -1.36
N SER A 65 25.39 0.13 -1.91
CA SER A 65 25.78 -1.21 -1.48
C SER A 65 27.24 -1.51 -1.83
N PRO A 66 28.03 -2.01 -0.86
CA PRO A 66 29.44 -2.33 -1.10
C PRO A 66 29.65 -3.52 -2.04
N THR A 67 28.66 -4.41 -2.18
CA THR A 67 28.77 -5.65 -2.97
C THR A 67 28.25 -5.50 -4.40
N GLY A 68 27.68 -4.35 -4.76
CA GLY A 68 26.94 -4.16 -6.02
C GLY A 68 25.57 -4.84 -6.05
N GLN A 69 25.19 -5.55 -4.99
CA GLN A 69 23.86 -6.12 -4.77
C GLN A 69 23.19 -5.42 -3.59
N VAL A 70 21.96 -4.95 -3.79
CA VAL A 70 21.12 -4.38 -2.75
C VAL A 70 20.50 -5.52 -1.94
N CYS A 71 20.89 -5.63 -0.68
CA CYS A 71 20.45 -6.66 0.25
C CYS A 71 20.04 -6.03 1.58
N ALA A 72 19.20 -6.70 2.34
CA ALA A 72 18.88 -6.25 3.68
C ALA A 72 20.09 -6.30 4.63
N GLY A 73 20.13 -5.36 5.57
CA GLY A 73 21.11 -5.31 6.65
C GLY A 73 22.32 -4.42 6.37
N PHE A 74 22.89 -4.49 5.16
CA PHE A 74 24.11 -3.75 4.80
C PHE A 74 23.96 -2.82 3.60
N SER A 75 22.84 -2.86 2.88
CA SER A 75 22.55 -1.87 1.84
C SER A 75 21.62 -0.79 2.38
N GLU A 76 21.78 0.40 1.82
CA GLU A 76 21.07 1.59 2.27
C GLU A 76 20.37 2.27 1.09
N VAL A 77 19.27 2.94 1.40
CA VAL A 77 18.56 3.82 0.48
C VAL A 77 19.01 5.23 0.78
N VAL A 78 19.57 5.91 -0.22
CA VAL A 78 20.05 7.29 -0.16
C VAL A 78 19.10 8.16 -0.94
N PHE A 79 18.59 9.23 -0.34
CA PHE A 79 17.70 10.18 -1.00
C PHE A 79 18.04 11.60 -0.58
N ASP A 80 17.74 12.56 -1.46
CA ASP A 80 17.94 13.97 -1.17
C ASP A 80 16.85 14.42 -0.18
N GLY A 81 17.25 14.63 1.08
CA GLY A 81 16.42 15.10 2.18
C GLY A 81 16.60 16.61 2.46
N HIS A 82 16.10 17.07 3.61
CA HIS A 82 16.09 18.50 3.94
C HIS A 82 17.48 19.06 4.35
N LEU A 83 18.44 18.21 4.76
CA LEU A 83 19.69 18.65 5.42
C LEU A 83 20.88 17.72 5.12
N ASP A 84 21.32 17.62 3.87
CA ASP A 84 22.35 16.69 3.38
C ASP A 84 21.80 15.26 3.24
N GLY A 85 21.98 14.64 2.07
CA GLY A 85 21.31 13.41 1.66
C GLY A 85 21.19 12.36 2.79
N GLU A 86 19.98 11.88 3.03
CA GLU A 86 19.70 10.92 4.11
C GLU A 86 19.91 9.50 3.60
N SER A 87 20.62 8.68 4.40
CA SER A 87 20.77 7.25 4.14
C SER A 87 20.02 6.43 5.18
N ILE A 88 19.21 5.49 4.72
CA ILE A 88 18.37 4.64 5.57
C ILE A 88 18.66 3.16 5.28
N PRO A 89 19.06 2.36 6.29
CA PRO A 89 19.32 0.95 6.10
C PRO A 89 18.07 0.18 5.68
N ILE A 90 18.26 -0.78 4.77
CA ILE A 90 17.20 -1.71 4.36
C ILE A 90 17.03 -2.79 5.45
N ALA A 91 15.80 -2.94 5.95
CA ALA A 91 15.46 -3.96 6.94
C ALA A 91 15.16 -5.32 6.30
N SER A 92 14.43 -5.34 5.19
CA SER A 92 14.08 -6.57 4.50
C SER A 92 13.81 -6.33 3.02
N ILE A 93 14.06 -7.36 2.21
CA ILE A 93 13.76 -7.41 0.78
C ILE A 93 13.07 -8.74 0.51
N ARG A 94 11.97 -8.70 -0.24
CA ARG A 94 11.20 -9.88 -0.64
C ARG A 94 10.76 -9.74 -2.10
N GLU A 95 10.98 -10.77 -2.90
CA GLU A 95 10.40 -10.85 -4.25
C GLU A 95 8.86 -10.92 -4.18
N LEU A 96 8.20 -10.10 -5.00
CA LEU A 96 6.74 -10.02 -5.09
C LEU A 96 6.23 -10.88 -6.24
N SER A 97 5.16 -11.61 -5.99
CA SER A 97 4.31 -12.13 -7.05
C SER A 97 3.60 -10.97 -7.77
N PRO A 98 3.10 -11.17 -9.01
CA PRO A 98 2.29 -10.16 -9.68
C PRO A 98 1.04 -9.76 -8.87
N GLU A 99 0.43 -10.72 -8.19
CA GLU A 99 -0.74 -10.52 -7.33
C GLU A 99 -0.38 -9.68 -6.09
N ASP A 100 0.67 -10.05 -5.37
CA ASP A 100 1.15 -9.28 -4.20
C ASP A 100 1.52 -7.85 -4.56
N HIS A 101 2.08 -7.64 -5.76
CA HIS A 101 2.43 -6.32 -6.25
C HIS A 101 1.18 -5.43 -6.39
N GLU A 102 0.11 -5.95 -6.99
CA GLU A 102 -1.14 -5.21 -7.12
C GLU A 102 -1.80 -4.93 -5.77
N ASP A 103 -1.82 -5.92 -4.88
CA ASP A 103 -2.37 -5.78 -3.54
C ASP A 103 -1.65 -4.72 -2.72
N LEU A 104 -0.32 -4.65 -2.83
CA LEU A 104 0.46 -3.60 -2.17
C LEU A 104 0.12 -2.22 -2.72
N LEU A 105 0.00 -2.08 -4.05
CA LEU A 105 -0.39 -0.80 -4.64
C LEU A 105 -1.77 -0.35 -4.17
N ILE A 106 -2.73 -1.28 -4.04
CA ILE A 106 -4.06 -0.98 -3.51
C ILE A 106 -3.98 -0.58 -2.03
N LYS A 107 -3.28 -1.36 -1.21
CA LYS A 107 -3.14 -1.15 0.23
C LYS A 107 -2.52 0.20 0.57
N PHE A 108 -1.52 0.63 -0.19
CA PHE A 108 -0.85 1.92 -0.02
C PHE A 108 -1.52 3.04 -0.82
N GLY A 109 -2.73 2.81 -1.37
CA GLY A 109 -3.52 3.82 -2.06
C GLY A 109 -2.92 4.32 -3.38
N LYS A 110 -1.94 3.58 -3.95
CA LYS A 110 -1.32 3.87 -5.25
C LYS A 110 -2.18 3.40 -6.43
N LYS A 111 -3.04 2.40 -6.21
CA LYS A 111 -4.04 1.91 -7.18
C LYS A 111 -5.41 1.88 -6.48
N LYS A 112 -6.47 2.29 -7.19
CA LYS A 112 -7.83 2.09 -6.67
C LYS A 112 -8.18 0.59 -6.78
N PRO A 113 -8.75 -0.04 -5.75
CA PRO A 113 -9.24 -1.40 -5.87
C PRO A 113 -10.30 -1.44 -6.96
N GLU A 114 -10.24 -2.46 -7.80
CA GLU A 114 -11.20 -2.70 -8.88
C GLU A 114 -12.49 -3.27 -8.27
N ILE A 115 -13.16 -2.45 -7.46
CA ILE A 115 -14.53 -2.70 -7.03
C ILE A 115 -15.38 -2.23 -8.20
N GLU A 116 -16.10 -3.15 -8.86
CA GLU A 116 -17.20 -2.76 -9.74
C GLU A 116 -18.10 -1.82 -8.93
N GLN A 117 -18.08 -0.53 -9.27
CA GLN A 117 -18.99 0.43 -8.68
C GLN A 117 -20.39 -0.02 -9.08
N THR A 118 -21.10 -0.66 -8.16
CA THR A 118 -22.55 -0.78 -8.27
C THR A 118 -23.06 0.66 -8.42
N PRO A 119 -23.83 0.98 -9.47
CA PRO A 119 -24.26 2.36 -9.72
C PRO A 119 -24.95 2.89 -8.47
N ALA A 120 -24.68 4.16 -8.15
CA ALA A 120 -25.19 4.83 -6.96
C ALA A 120 -26.69 4.55 -6.78
N PRO A 121 -27.15 4.22 -5.55
CA PRO A 121 -28.57 4.06 -5.30
C PRO A 121 -29.28 5.36 -5.71
N ALA A 122 -30.29 5.23 -6.56
CA ALA A 122 -31.11 6.36 -6.99
C ALA A 122 -31.61 7.13 -5.77
N GLU A 123 -31.48 8.46 -5.79
CA GLU A 123 -32.11 9.34 -4.81
C GLU A 123 -33.62 9.05 -4.78
N VAL A 124 -34.06 8.33 -3.75
CA VAL A 124 -35.48 8.22 -3.45
C VAL A 124 -35.93 9.59 -2.97
N LYS A 125 -36.74 10.28 -3.79
CA LYS A 125 -37.43 11.51 -3.39
C LYS A 125 -38.19 11.21 -2.10
N GLY A 126 -37.83 11.92 -1.03
CA GLY A 126 -38.44 11.76 0.28
C GLY A 126 -39.95 11.80 0.19
N ALA A 127 -40.61 10.81 0.80
CA ALA A 127 -42.05 10.82 0.98
C ALA A 127 -42.41 12.03 1.85
N GLU A 128 -43.33 12.85 1.34
CA GLU A 128 -43.92 13.98 2.04
C GLU A 128 -44.62 13.43 3.29
N VAL A 129 -44.15 13.82 4.47
CA VAL A 129 -44.82 13.54 5.74
C VAL A 129 -45.93 14.58 5.92
N GLU A 130 -47.19 14.18 5.73
CA GLU A 130 -48.33 14.96 6.22
C GLU A 130 -48.33 14.92 7.75
N GLU A 131 -48.30 16.10 8.38
CA GLU A 131 -48.48 16.24 9.82
C GLU A 131 -49.93 15.89 10.17
N LEU A 132 -50.10 14.83 10.97
CA LEU A 132 -51.38 14.44 11.54
C LEU A 132 -51.77 15.45 12.64
N ASP A 133 -52.78 16.28 12.36
CA ASP A 133 -53.45 17.10 13.37
C ASP A 133 -54.02 16.19 14.48
N THR A 134 -53.47 16.32 15.68
CA THR A 134 -54.00 15.62 16.85
C THR A 134 -55.22 16.40 17.33
N ALA A 135 -56.41 15.86 17.07
CA ALA A 135 -57.65 16.37 17.65
C ALA A 135 -57.67 16.07 19.15
N ASP A 136 -57.39 17.07 19.98
CA ASP A 136 -57.73 17.05 21.40
C ASP A 136 -59.26 16.96 21.52
N THR A 137 -59.74 15.75 21.80
CA THR A 137 -61.07 15.53 22.35
C THR A 137 -60.87 15.32 23.84
N ASP A 138 -61.22 16.30 24.66
CA ASP A 138 -61.45 16.06 26.09
C ASP A 138 -62.84 16.59 26.46
N ASP A 139 -63.69 15.63 26.80
CA ASP A 139 -65.08 15.77 27.20
C ASP A 139 -65.15 15.87 28.74
N SER A 140 -65.92 16.84 29.22
CA SER A 140 -66.62 16.90 30.51
C SER A 140 -65.84 16.97 31.83
N SER A 141 -66.14 18.00 32.64
CA SER A 141 -66.79 17.85 33.96
C SER A 141 -67.17 19.21 34.58
N GLY A 142 -68.32 19.25 35.24
CA GLY A 142 -69.07 20.48 35.55
C GLY A 142 -68.81 21.15 36.90
N ASN A 143 -69.58 22.20 37.15
CA ASN A 143 -70.14 22.56 38.45
C ASN A 143 -71.35 23.49 38.28
#